data_AF-L0EGH1-F1
#
_entry.id   AF-L0EGH1-F1
#
_cell.length_a   1.000
_cell.length_b   1.000
_cell.length_c   1.000
_cell.angle_alpha   90.00
_cell.angle_beta   90.00
_cell.angle_gamma   90.00
#
_symmetry.space_group_name_H-M   'P 1'
#
loop_
_entity.id
_entity.type
_entity.pdbx_description
1 polymer ?
#
loop_
_entity_poly.entity_id
_entity_poly.type
_entity_poly.pdbx_seq_one_letter_code
_entity_poly.pdbx_strand_id
1 'polypeptide(L)' 'MHKYVGRRIEIIYIAADGKLSQRTIHVLSVQSGIVRAFCMTTGAPRTFRIDNILAVQPAARPA' A
#
# COMPACT_ATOMS: atom_id res chain seq x y z
N MET A 1 2.36 6.08 -7.71
CA MET A 1 2.65 5.88 -6.26
C MET A 1 3.50 6.98 -5.62
N HIS A 2 4.47 7.60 -6.30
CA HIS A 2 5.33 8.65 -5.72
C HIS A 2 4.59 9.78 -4.98
N LYS A 3 3.45 10.26 -5.51
CA LYS A 3 2.63 11.31 -4.87
C LYS A 3 2.06 10.95 -3.48
N TYR A 4 2.11 9.67 -3.09
CA TYR A 4 1.59 9.19 -1.81
C TYR A 4 2.67 8.97 -0.75
N VAL A 5 3.96 9.22 -1.05
CA VAL A 5 5.04 9.14 -0.06
C VAL A 5 4.72 10.05 1.13
N GLY A 6 4.87 9.52 2.34
CA GLY A 6 4.51 10.19 3.60
C GLY A 6 3.01 10.18 3.93
N ARG A 7 2.16 9.55 3.11
CA ARG A 7 0.69 9.51 3.31
C ARG A 7 0.22 8.12 3.69
N ARG A 8 -0.91 8.08 4.41
CA ARG A 8 -1.70 6.87 4.62
C ARG A 8 -2.68 6.73 3.46
N ILE A 9 -2.69 5.56 2.86
CA ILE A 9 -3.60 5.21 1.77
C ILE A 9 -4.19 3.84 2.02
N GLU A 10 -5.32 3.59 1.41
CA GLU A 10 -5.89 2.27 1.29
C GLU A 10 -5.69 1.75 -0.13
N ILE A 11 -5.33 0.48 -0.24
CA ILE A 11 -5.08 -0.19 -1.51
C ILE A 11 -5.87 -1.49 -1.62
N ILE A 12 -6.24 -1.85 -2.85
CA ILE A 12 -6.60 -3.22 -3.20
C ILE A 12 -5.36 -3.87 -3.81
N TYR A 13 -4.87 -4.92 -3.17
CA TYR A 13 -3.63 -5.61 -3.56
C TYR A 13 -3.91 -7.06 -3.95
N ILE A 14 -3.37 -7.48 -5.09
CA ILE A 14 -3.41 -8.88 -5.54
C ILE A 14 -2.09 -9.59 -5.19
N ALA A 15 -2.19 -10.67 -4.42
CA ALA A 15 -1.06 -11.54 -4.12
C ALA A 15 -0.73 -12.45 -5.32
N ALA A 16 0.44 -13.09 -5.28
CA ALA A 16 0.91 -13.95 -6.38
C ALA A 16 0.01 -15.19 -6.60
N ASP A 17 -0.71 -15.62 -5.56
CA ASP A 17 -1.71 -16.69 -5.61
C ASP A 17 -3.09 -16.20 -6.13
N GLY A 18 -3.18 -14.95 -6.57
CA GLY A 18 -4.43 -14.33 -7.04
C GLY A 18 -5.33 -13.80 -5.92
N LYS A 19 -4.96 -13.96 -4.64
CA LYS A 19 -5.80 -13.52 -3.52
C LYS A 19 -5.79 -12.00 -3.39
N LEU A 20 -6.99 -11.42 -3.41
CA LEU A 20 -7.19 -10.00 -3.17
C LEU A 20 -7.16 -9.68 -1.66
N SER A 21 -6.58 -8.53 -1.33
CA SER A 21 -6.61 -7.99 0.03
C SER A 21 -6.76 -6.47 0.00
N GLN A 22 -7.63 -5.95 0.86
CA GLN A 22 -7.73 -4.52 1.15
C GLN A 22 -6.77 -4.19 2.29
N ARG A 23 -5.91 -3.18 2.10
CA ARG A 23 -4.85 -2.85 3.05
C ARG A 23 -4.71 -1.36 3.23
N THR A 24 -4.60 -0.94 4.49
CA THR A 24 -4.17 0.41 4.84
C THR A 24 -2.67 0.41 5.03
N ILE A 25 -1.98 1.26 4.28
CA ILE A 25 -0.51 1.35 4.31
C ILE A 25 -0.07 2.80 4.48
N HIS A 26 1.00 3.00 5.24
CA HIS A 26 1.73 4.26 5.27
C HIS A 26 2.93 4.18 4.34
N VAL A 27 2.92 4.95 3.24
CA VAL A 27 3.94 4.85 2.20
C VAL A 27 5.22 5.56 2.65
N LEU A 28 6.31 4.80 2.75
CA LEU A 28 7.61 5.31 3.19
C LEU A 28 8.48 5.73 2.01
N SER A 29 8.53 4.92 0.95
CA SER A 29 9.31 5.24 -0.25
C SER A 29 8.76 4.49 -1.46
N VAL A 30 9.00 5.03 -2.66
CA VAL A 30 8.70 4.35 -3.92
C VAL A 30 9.96 4.36 -4.77
N GLN A 31 10.46 3.18 -5.13
CA GLN A 31 11.68 3.01 -5.92
C GLN A 31 11.54 1.77 -6.80
N SER A 32 11.93 1.87 -8.07
CA SER A 32 12.01 0.73 -9.00
C SER A 32 10.75 -0.15 -9.05
N GLY A 33 9.57 0.46 -9.10
CA GLY A 33 8.30 -0.29 -9.14
C GLY A 33 7.87 -0.91 -7.80
N ILE A 34 8.61 -0.66 -6.72
CA ILE A 34 8.32 -1.18 -5.38
C ILE A 34 7.93 -0.04 -4.44
N VAL A 35 6.86 -0.26 -3.70
CA VAL A 35 6.41 0.58 -2.59
C VAL A 35 6.89 -0.04 -1.29
N ARG A 36 7.77 0.64 -0.56
CA ARG A 36 8.07 0.31 0.84
C ARG A 36 7.07 1.03 1.73
N ALA A 37 6.40 0.31 2.60
CA ALA A 37 5.38 0.87 3.45
C ALA A 37 5.30 0.16 4.81
N PHE A 38 4.74 0.85 5.81
CA PHE A 38 4.27 0.18 7.01
C PHE A 38 2.83 -0.27 6.76
N CYS A 39 2.57 -1.58 6.81
CA CYS A 39 1.23 -2.13 6.61
C CYS A 39 0.49 -2.09 7.95
N MET A 40 -0.48 -1.20 8.07
CA MET A 40 -1.26 -1.03 9.28
C MET A 40 -2.19 -2.22 9.53
N THR A 41 -2.68 -2.87 8.46
CA THR A 41 -3.50 -4.09 8.55
C THR A 41 -2.77 -5.23 9.26
N THR A 42 -1.44 -5.31 9.16
CA THR A 42 -0.64 -6.37 9.82
C THR A 42 0.28 -5.83 10.92
N GLY A 43 0.32 -4.52 11.15
CA GLY A 43 1.22 -3.87 12.11
C GLY A 43 2.72 -4.02 11.81
N ALA A 44 3.12 -4.20 10.54
CA ALA A 44 4.51 -4.51 10.20
C ALA A 44 4.99 -3.84 8.89
N PRO A 45 6.30 -3.57 8.73
CA PRO A 45 6.88 -3.15 7.45
C PRO A 45 6.67 -4.19 6.35
N ARG A 46 6.29 -3.75 5.15
CA ARG A 46 6.09 -4.61 3.99
C ARG A 46 6.40 -3.87 2.67
N THR A 47 6.82 -4.63 1.67
CA THR A 47 6.97 -4.14 0.30
C THR A 47 5.82 -4.59 -0.58
N PHE A 48 5.36 -3.72 -1.47
CA PHE A 48 4.30 -3.98 -2.43
C PHE A 48 4.79 -3.68 -3.83
N ARG A 49 4.54 -4.56 -4.80
CA ARG A 49 4.77 -4.26 -6.22
C ARG A 49 3.69 -3.30 -6.70
N ILE A 50 4.06 -2.24 -7.40
CA ILE A 50 3.09 -1.28 -7.94
C ILE A 50 2.12 -1.97 -8.91
N ASP A 51 2.62 -2.89 -9.74
CA ASP A 51 1.83 -3.63 -10.73
C ASP A 51 0.73 -4.51 -10.08
N ASN A 52 0.88 -4.82 -8.79
CA ASN A 52 -0.07 -5.63 -8.04
C ASN A 52 -1.06 -4.76 -7.22
N ILE A 53 -0.97 -3.43 -7.32
CA ILE A 53 -1.92 -2.50 -6.69
C ILE A 53 -3.01 -2.17 -7.71
N LEU A 54 -4.20 -2.72 -7.50
CA LEU A 54 -5.34 -2.61 -8.44
C LEU A 54 -6.13 -1.32 -8.25
N ALA A 55 -6.17 -0.79 -7.02
CA ALA A 55 -6.85 0.46 -6.70
C ALA A 55 -6.15 1.16 -5.54
N VAL A 56 -6.24 2.49 -5.49
CA VAL A 56 -5.68 3.33 -4.43
C VAL A 56 -6.64 4.46 -4.09
N GLN A 57 -6.88 4.67 -2.80
CA GLN A 57 -7.55 5.87 -2.29
C GLN A 57 -6.84 6.45 -1.07
N PRO A 58 -6.93 7.77 -0.81
CA PRO A 58 -6.50 8.33 0.46
C PRO A 58 -7.19 7.63 1.62
N ALA A 59 -6.44 7.23 2.64
CA ALA A 59 -7.06 6.69 3.85
C ALA A 59 -7.81 7.82 4.54
N ALA A 60 -9.06 7.58 4.93
CA ALA A 60 -9.81 8.53 5.74
C ALA A 60 -9.00 8.88 7.00
N ARG A 61 -9.02 10.15 7.39
CA ARG A 61 -8.47 10.55 8.68
C ARG A 61 -9.29 9.80 9.75
N PRO A 62 -8.67 9.03 10.67
CA PRO A 62 -9.40 8.51 11.81
C PRO A 62 -10.00 9.71 12.54
N ALA A 63 -11.29 9.63 12.86
CA ALA A 63 -11.96 10.62 13.71
C ALA A 63 -11.24 10.74 15.07
#